data_AF-A0ABD5CKB8-F1
#
_entry.id   AF-A0ABD5CKB8-F1
#
_cell.length_a   1.000
_cell.length_b   1.000
_cell.length_c   1.000
_cell.angle_alpha   90.00
_cell.angle_beta   90.00
_cell.angle_gamma   90.00
#
_symmetry.space_group_name_H-M   'P 1'
#
loop_
_entity.id
_entity.type
_entity.pdbx_description
1 polymer ?
#
loop_
_entity_poly.entity_id
_entity_poly.type
_entity_poly.pdbx_seq_one_letter_code
_entity_poly.pdbx_strand_id
1 'polypeptide(L)' 'MKKLAVFTLASWSAAALLYFGQHSVALIAVTGVLVLASFDLLRP' A
#
# COMPACT_ATOMS: atom_id res chain seq x y z
N MET A 1 8.89 -16.19 -0.24
CA MET A 1 8.86 -15.62 -1.62
C MET A 1 7.52 -14.95 -1.95
N LYS A 2 6.36 -15.62 -1.87
CA LYS A 2 5.05 -15.01 -2.22
C LYS A 2 4.65 -13.79 -1.39
N LYS A 3 4.81 -13.83 -0.05
CA LYS A 3 4.43 -12.70 0.83
C LYS A 3 5.21 -11.41 0.51
N LEU A 4 6.51 -11.55 0.19
CA LEU A 4 7.37 -10.44 -0.20
C LEU A 4 6.93 -9.81 -1.54
N ALA A 5 6.55 -10.63 -2.52
CA ALA A 5 6.00 -10.14 -3.78
C ALA A 5 4.68 -9.36 -3.59
N VAL A 6 3.81 -9.84 -2.70
CA VAL A 6 2.56 -9.15 -2.33
C VAL A 6 2.86 -7.79 -1.69
N PHE A 7 3.80 -7.74 -0.73
CA PHE A 7 4.19 -6.50 -0.09
C PHE A 7 4.81 -5.48 -1.06
N THR A 8 5.68 -5.94 -1.96
CA THR A 8 6.29 -5.07 -2.99
C THR A 8 5.23 -4.50 -3.93
N LEU A 9 4.31 -5.34 -4.44
CA LEU A 9 3.23 -4.89 -5.30
C LEU A 9 2.33 -3.87 -4.58
N ALA A 10 1.94 -4.16 -3.35
CA ALA A 10 1.11 -3.25 -2.57
C ALA A 10 1.79 -1.91 -2.29
N SER A 11 3.10 -1.91 -2.02
CA SER A 11 3.88 -0.69 -1.79
C SER A 11 4.00 0.16 -3.06
N TRP A 12 4.18 -0.45 -4.24
CA TRP A 12 4.19 0.27 -5.51
C TRP A 12 2.80 0.79 -5.90
N SER A 13 1.74 0.01 -5.66
CA SER A 13 0.36 0.47 -5.84
C SER A 13 0.02 1.65 -4.93
N ALA A 14 0.45 1.58 -3.67
CA ALA A 14 0.34 2.68 -2.71
C ALA A 14 1.02 3.96 -3.22
N ALA A 15 2.27 3.85 -3.67
CA ALA A 15 2.99 5.00 -4.23
C ALA A 15 2.26 5.60 -5.45
N ALA A 16 1.72 4.77 -6.34
CA ALA A 16 0.93 5.24 -7.48
C ALA A 16 -0.36 5.96 -7.03
N LEU A 17 -1.09 5.42 -6.05
CA LEU A 17 -2.30 6.04 -5.51
C LEU A 17 -2.03 7.41 -4.90
N LEU A 18 -0.91 7.59 -4.20
CA LEU A 18 -0.49 8.89 -3.68
C LEU A 18 -0.09 9.85 -4.80
N TYR A 19 0.67 9.36 -5.79
CA TYR A 19 1.11 10.18 -6.92
C TYR A 19 -0.07 10.69 -7.76
N PHE A 20 -1.04 9.84 -8.07
CA PHE A 20 -2.23 10.27 -8.83
C PHE A 20 -3.29 10.96 -7.96
N GLY A 21 -3.34 10.62 -6.66
CA GLY A 21 -4.30 11.18 -5.71
C GLY A 21 -3.99 12.59 -5.24
N GLN A 22 -2.73 13.04 -5.36
CA GLN A 22 -2.26 14.39 -5.03
C GLN A 22 -2.75 14.84 -3.62
N HIS A 23 -3.72 15.75 -3.56
CA HIS A 23 -4.24 16.34 -2.32
C HIS A 23 -5.47 15.63 -1.74
N SER A 24 -5.90 14.51 -2.34
CA SER A 24 -7.05 13.75 -1.86
C SER A 24 -6.74 13.04 -0.55
N VAL A 25 -7.23 13.61 0.55
CA VAL A 25 -7.08 13.07 1.91
C VAL A 25 -7.61 11.63 1.99
N ALA A 26 -8.69 11.32 1.27
CA ALA A 26 -9.24 9.98 1.20
C ALA A 26 -8.26 8.99 0.57
N LEU A 27 -7.59 9.36 -0.53
CA LEU A 27 -6.59 8.50 -1.19
C LEU A 27 -5.35 8.32 -0.33
N ILE A 28 -4.92 9.35 0.40
CA ILE A 28 -3.81 9.26 1.34
C ILE A 28 -4.15 8.27 2.46
N ALA A 29 -5.35 8.36 3.04
CA ALA A 29 -5.81 7.45 4.09
C ALA A 29 -5.91 5.99 3.59
N VAL A 30 -6.54 5.78 2.43
CA VAL A 30 -6.66 4.45 1.79
C VAL A 30 -5.28 3.86 1.51
N THR A 31 -4.34 4.68 1.03
CA THR A 31 -2.98 4.23 0.77
C THR A 31 -2.27 3.76 2.04
N GLY A 32 -2.37 4.53 3.12
CA GLY A 32 -1.79 4.15 4.41
C GLY A 32 -2.34 2.82 4.93
N VAL A 33 -3.66 2.62 4.83
CA VAL A 33 -4.32 1.34 5.18
C VAL A 33 -3.80 0.20 4.32
N LEU A 34 -3.63 0.42 3.01
CA LEU A 34 -3.18 -0.61 2.07
C LEU A 34 -1.76 -1.09 2.38
N VAL A 35 -0.85 -0.16 2.74
CA VAL A 35 0.51 -0.50 3.19
C VAL A 35 0.51 -1.26 4.51
N LEU A 36 -0.27 -0.78 5.51
CA LEU A 36 -0.35 -1.41 6.83
C LEU A 36 -0.96 -2.81 6.78
N ALA A 37 -2.03 -3.00 6.01
CA ALA A 37 -2.65 -4.31 5.80
C ALA A 37 -1.66 -5.28 5.14
N SER A 38 -0.91 -4.82 4.14
CA SER A 38 0.11 -5.62 3.46
C SER A 38 1.26 -6.02 4.38
N PHE A 39 1.58 -5.18 5.36
CA PHE A 39 2.54 -5.52 6.41
C PHE A 39 1.99 -6.55 7.41
N ASP A 40 0.71 -6.47 7.77
CA ASP A 40 0.07 -7.48 8.63
C ASP A 40 0.06 -8.88 7.97
N LEU A 41 -0.19 -8.92 6.65
CA LEU A 41 -0.07 -10.11 5.80
C LEU A 41 1.34 -10.73 5.75
N LEU A 42 2.39 -9.98 6.12
CA LEU A 42 3.76 -10.49 6.24
C LEU A 42 4.01 -11.26 7.54
N ARG A 43 3.11 -11.18 8.53
CA ARG A 43 3.26 -11.95 9.78
C ARG A 43 3.29 -13.45 9.48
N PRO A 44 4.11 -14.24 10.20
CA PRO A 44 4.28 -15.68 9.97
C PRO A 44 2.96 -16.42 9.87
#